data_AF-A0A0F9AJJ7-F1
#
_entry.id   AF-A0A0F9AJJ7-F1
#
_cell.length_a   1.000
_cell.length_b   1.000
_cell.length_c   1.000
_cell.angle_alpha   90.00
_cell.angle_beta   90.00
_cell.angle_gamma   90.00
#
_symmetry.space_group_name_H-M   'P 1'
#
loop_
_entity.id
_entity.type
_entity.pdbx_description
1 polymer ?
#
loop_
_entity_poly.entity_id
_entity_poly.type
_entity_poly.pdbx_seq_one_letter_code
_entity_poly.pdbx_strand_id
1 'polypeptide(L)'
;MLIIALTFSIGGVILSLAGLSFLGFSDPRMVEWGNDLNHARLHLQTAPWASIWPGFMILLTVLGFMLLGDGLRDALDPKLKNL
;
A
#
# COMPACT_ATOMS: atom_id res chain seq x y z
N MET A 1 17.84 1.26 -14.32
CA MET A 1 16.83 2.27 -13.91
C MET A 1 15.38 1.79 -14.10
N LEU A 2 15.08 0.91 -15.07
CA LEU A 2 13.71 0.42 -15.31
C LEU A 2 13.05 -0.29 -14.10
N ILE A 3 13.82 -1.07 -13.32
CA ILE A 3 13.30 -1.86 -12.19
C ILE A 3 12.96 -0.98 -10.96
N ILE A 4 13.67 0.15 -10.78
CA ILE A 4 13.37 1.13 -9.72
C ILE A 4 12.01 1.79 -9.99
N ALA A 5 11.77 2.17 -11.26
CA ALA A 5 10.49 2.75 -11.68
C ALA A 5 9.32 1.78 -11.49
N LEU A 6 9.52 0.48 -11.77
CA LEU A 6 8.51 -0.56 -11.56
C LEU A 6 8.13 -0.72 -10.08
N THR A 7 9.10 -0.72 -9.17
CA THR A 7 8.84 -0.92 -7.72
C THR A 7 8.16 0.30 -7.09
N PHE A 8 8.60 1.52 -7.45
CA PHE A 8 7.89 2.76 -7.06
C PHE A 8 6.49 2.83 -7.66
N SER A 9 6.29 2.30 -8.88
CA SER A 9 4.98 2.28 -9.52
C SER A 9 3.99 1.38 -8.79
N ILE A 10 4.41 0.22 -8.27
CA ILE A 10 3.52 -0.70 -7.53
C ILE A 10 3.02 -0.05 -6.23
N GLY A 11 3.91 0.57 -5.45
CA GLY A 11 3.52 1.31 -4.25
C GLY A 11 2.55 2.45 -4.56
N GLY A 12 2.78 3.19 -5.65
CA GLY A 12 1.89 4.25 -6.11
C GLY A 12 0.50 3.75 -6.52
N VAL A 13 0.41 2.58 -7.17
CA VAL A 13 -0.88 1.97 -7.53
C VAL A 13 -1.67 1.53 -6.30
N ILE A 14 -1.01 0.91 -5.32
CA ILE A 14 -1.66 0.48 -4.06
C ILE A 14 -2.23 1.69 -3.31
N LEU A 15 -1.43 2.76 -3.17
CA LEU A 15 -1.88 3.99 -2.53
C LEU A 15 -3.03 4.66 -3.31
N SER A 16 -2.99 4.61 -4.64
CA SER A 16 -4.05 5.16 -5.48
C SER A 16 -5.36 4.40 -5.34
N LEU A 17 -5.32 3.06 -5.28
CA LEU A 17 -6.50 2.22 -5.03
C LEU A 17 -7.06 2.44 -3.62
N ALA A 18 -6.21 2.47 -2.60
CA ALA A 18 -6.61 2.78 -1.24
C ALA A 18 -7.23 4.18 -1.13
N GLY A 19 -6.68 5.16 -1.86
CA GLY A 19 -7.23 6.50 -1.97
C GLY A 19 -8.60 6.54 -2.67
N LEU A 20 -8.77 5.80 -3.77
CA LEU A 20 -10.05 5.71 -4.48
C LEU A 20 -11.14 5.06 -3.60
N SER A 21 -10.77 3.99 -2.90
CA SER A 21 -11.60 3.29 -1.91
C SER A 21 -11.99 4.21 -0.75
N PHE A 22 -11.04 5.03 -0.26
CA PHE A 22 -11.31 6.09 0.72
C PHE A 22 -12.24 7.18 0.20
N LEU A 23 -12.22 7.49 -1.09
CA LEU A 23 -13.16 8.43 -1.70
C LEU A 23 -14.56 7.82 -1.91
N GLY A 24 -14.76 6.53 -1.60
CA GLY A 24 -16.04 5.84 -1.68
C GLY A 24 -16.27 5.07 -2.98
N PHE A 25 -15.22 4.85 -3.79
CA PHE A 25 -15.28 4.04 -5.01
C PHE A 25 -14.93 2.57 -4.74
N SER A 26 -15.26 2.06 -3.56
CA SER A 26 -15.07 0.67 -3.16
C SER A 26 -16.32 -0.17 -3.46
N ASP A 27 -16.13 -1.48 -3.67
CA ASP A 27 -17.27 -2.40 -3.71
C ASP A 27 -17.80 -2.61 -2.27
N PRO A 28 -19.07 -2.30 -1.96
CA PRO A 28 -19.63 -2.47 -0.62
C PRO A 28 -19.59 -3.91 -0.08
N ARG A 29 -19.37 -4.91 -0.94
CA ARG A 29 -19.26 -6.32 -0.55
C ARG A 29 -17.84 -6.71 -0.13
N MET A 30 -16.85 -5.90 -0.44
CA MET A 30 -15.45 -6.17 -0.11
C MET A 30 -15.00 -5.34 1.07
N VAL A 31 -14.27 -5.98 1.99
CA VAL A 31 -13.62 -5.27 3.09
C VAL A 31 -12.34 -4.64 2.55
N GLU A 32 -12.38 -3.33 2.34
CA GLU A 32 -11.26 -2.54 1.88
C GLU A 32 -10.86 -1.52 2.94
N TRP A 33 -9.59 -1.52 3.34
CA TRP A 33 -9.09 -0.61 4.38
C TRP A 33 -9.23 0.88 4.03
N GLY A 34 -9.28 1.22 2.74
CA GLY A 34 -9.58 2.59 2.30
C GLY A 34 -11.00 3.02 2.66
N ASN A 35 -11.98 2.16 2.44
CA ASN A 35 -13.36 2.39 2.87
C ASN A 35 -13.50 2.41 4.41
N ASP A 36 -12.76 1.56 5.12
CA ASP A 36 -12.74 1.58 6.59
C ASP A 36 -12.20 2.91 7.14
N LEU A 37 -11.19 3.49 6.49
CA LEU A 37 -10.70 4.85 6.78
C LEU A 37 -11.77 5.92 6.55
N ASN A 38 -12.60 5.78 5.51
CA ASN A 38 -13.71 6.69 5.23
C ASN A 38 -14.74 6.65 6.36
N HIS A 39 -15.15 5.45 6.77
CA HIS A 39 -16.08 5.25 7.89
C HIS A 39 -15.49 5.71 9.24
N ALA A 40 -14.20 5.50 9.46
CA ALA A 40 -13.51 5.94 10.66
C ALA A 40 -13.44 7.46 10.78
N ARG A 41 -13.50 8.22 9.66
CA ARG A 41 -13.50 9.69 9.67
C ARG A 41 -14.64 10.26 10.52
N LEU A 42 -15.81 9.62 10.47
CA LEU A 42 -17.00 10.04 11.25
C LEU A 42 -16.83 9.74 12.75
N HIS A 43 -15.92 8.84 13.10
CA HIS A 43 -15.68 8.38 14.47
C HIS A 43 -14.35 8.88 15.02
N LEU A 44 -13.66 9.84 14.38
CA LEU A 44 -12.35 10.31 14.84
C LEU A 44 -12.37 10.90 16.25
N GLN A 45 -13.49 11.53 16.64
CA GLN A 45 -13.64 12.12 17.98
C GLN A 45 -13.97 11.08 19.05
N THR A 46 -14.53 9.93 18.68
CA THR A 46 -15.02 8.90 19.62
C THR A 46 -14.14 7.66 19.65
N ALA A 47 -13.54 7.30 18.52
CA ALA A 47 -12.73 6.11 18.30
C ALA A 47 -11.59 6.37 17.28
N PRO A 48 -10.58 7.19 17.64
CA PRO A 48 -9.45 7.49 16.75
C PRO A 48 -8.63 6.25 16.37
N TRP A 49 -8.67 5.18 17.18
CA TRP A 49 -8.03 3.91 16.85
C TRP A 49 -8.62 3.26 15.59
N ALA A 50 -9.89 3.53 15.26
CA ALA A 50 -10.56 2.95 14.10
C ALA A 50 -9.93 3.41 12.77
N SER A 51 -9.29 4.59 12.73
CA SER A 51 -8.53 5.06 11.54
C SER A 51 -7.07 4.61 11.55
N ILE A 52 -6.48 4.41 12.73
CA ILE A 52 -5.05 4.08 12.87
C ILE A 52 -4.76 2.68 12.33
N TRP A 53 -5.61 1.70 12.67
CA TRP A 53 -5.44 0.31 12.23
C TRP A 53 -5.41 0.14 10.70
N PRO A 54 -6.45 0.58 9.95
CA PRO A 54 -6.44 0.47 8.49
C PRO A 54 -5.31 1.29 7.85
N GLY A 55 -4.98 2.47 8.39
CA GLY A 55 -3.83 3.25 7.92
C GLY A 55 -2.50 2.53 8.10
N PHE A 56 -2.28 1.88 9.23
CA PHE A 56 -1.07 1.11 9.51
C PHE A 56 -0.97 -0.15 8.64
N MET A 57 -2.08 -0.83 8.38
CA MET A 57 -2.15 -1.99 7.48
C MET A 57 -1.78 -1.62 6.04
N ILE A 58 -2.29 -0.51 5.52
CA ILE A 58 -1.92 0.01 4.21
C ILE A 58 -0.42 0.34 4.17
N LEU A 59 0.09 1.02 5.20
CA LEU A 59 1.52 1.35 5.32
C LEU A 59 2.39 0.08 5.26
N LEU A 60 2.09 -0.92 6.08
CA LEU A 60 2.83 -2.19 6.09
C LEU A 60 2.76 -2.90 4.74
N THR A 61 1.62 -2.87 4.08
CA THR A 61 1.46 -3.50 2.76
C THR A 61 2.31 -2.80 1.71
N VAL A 62 2.26 -1.47 1.64
CA VAL A 62 3.09 -0.69 0.71
C VAL A 62 4.57 -0.93 0.98
N LEU A 63 4.99 -0.88 2.25
CA LEU A 63 6.38 -1.17 2.64
C LEU A 63 6.79 -2.60 2.29
N GLY A 64 5.94 -3.59 2.57
CA GLY A 64 6.19 -4.98 2.25
C GLY A 64 6.39 -5.21 0.75
N PHE A 65 5.52 -4.62 -0.09
CA PHE A 65 5.66 -4.70 -1.55
C PHE A 65 6.86 -3.92 -2.07
N MET A 66 7.18 -2.76 -1.49
CA MET A 66 8.40 -2.01 -1.84
C MET A 66 9.66 -2.83 -1.52
N LEU A 67 9.75 -3.39 -0.32
CA LEU A 67 10.89 -4.22 0.11
C LEU A 67 10.98 -5.54 -0.67
N LEU A 68 9.85 -6.17 -0.98
CA LEU A 68 9.81 -7.36 -1.85
C LEU A 68 10.30 -7.02 -3.26
N GLY A 69 9.91 -5.88 -3.81
CA GLY A 69 10.39 -5.43 -5.12
C GLY A 69 11.90 -5.16 -5.12
N ASP A 70 12.41 -4.53 -4.05
CA ASP A 70 13.85 -4.31 -3.88
C ASP A 70 14.62 -5.62 -3.65
N GLY A 71 14.09 -6.56 -2.87
CA GLY A 71 14.73 -7.88 -2.63
C GLY A 71 14.68 -8.78 -3.87
N LEU A 72 13.58 -8.78 -4.61
CA LEU A 72 13.46 -9.46 -5.89
C LEU A 72 14.44 -8.86 -6.90
N ARG A 73 14.55 -7.52 -6.92
CA ARG A 73 15.54 -6.83 -7.73
C ARG A 73 16.95 -7.25 -7.37
N ASP A 74 17.32 -7.28 -6.08
CA ASP A 74 18.67 -7.63 -5.64
C ASP A 74 19.01 -9.09 -6.01
N ALA A 75 18.03 -9.99 -5.93
CA ALA A 75 18.17 -11.38 -6.38
C ALA A 75 18.27 -11.54 -7.91
N LEU A 76 17.64 -10.65 -8.69
CA LEU A 76 17.66 -10.66 -10.16
C LEU A 76 18.75 -9.78 -10.78
N ASP A 77 19.41 -8.90 -10.02
CA ASP A 77 20.49 -8.04 -10.52
C ASP A 77 21.77 -8.90 -10.67
N PRO A 78 22.21 -9.25 -11.90
CA PRO A 78 23.22 -10.28 -12.14
C PRO A 78 24.65 -9.76 -11.94
N LYS A 79 24.85 -8.85 -10.99
CA LYS A 79 26.12 -8.12 -10.81
C LYS A 79 27.23 -8.94 -10.16
N LEU A 80 26.98 -10.20 -9.81
CA LEU A 80 27.96 -11.16 -9.27
C LEU A 80 28.61 -12.08 -10.32
N LYS A 81 28.31 -11.94 -11.63
CA LYS A 81 28.83 -12.88 -12.64
C LYS A 81 30.09 -12.45 -13.42
N ASN A 82 30.77 -11.37 -13.02
CA ASN A 82 31.98 -10.90 -13.70
C ASN A 82 33.14 -10.56 -12.74
N LEU A 83 33.49 -11.47 -11.83
CA LEU A 83 34.84 -11.56 -11.24
C LEU A 83 35.33 -13.00 -11.32
#